data_AF-A0A329S0R5-F1
#
_entry.id   AF-A0A329S0R5-F1
#
_cell.length_a   1.000
_cell.length_b   1.000
_cell.length_c   1.000
_cell.angle_alpha   90.00
_cell.angle_beta   90.00
_cell.angle_gamma   90.00
#
_symmetry.space_group_name_H-M   'P 1'
#
loop_
_entity.id
_entity.type
_entity.pdbx_description
1 polymer ?
#
loop_
_entity_poly.entity_id
_entity_poly.type
_entity_poly.pdbx_seq_one_letter_code
_entity_poly.pdbx_strand_id
1 'polypeptide(L)'
;MDAASTTEEPLDEVTASTPVSGVTAATVIALISARTTQTKQYRKHYSTNEKRAVLRAIEGMGEREASRTQETPCWALKDWRKSPESIFGYTGSEKTMVRTPGRHEVIPFGIELITFMKDTRRDSEVLKVKTMAIFVRDEYHEWLEGYVEGKKDTIIAYESLLRLLRRFSYRHGMPDSGRIPLDLNSCW
;
A
#
# COMPACT_ATOMS: atom_id res chain seq x y z
N MET A 1 -11.87 57.11 80.70
CA MET A 1 -10.80 57.88 80.04
C MET A 1 -9.97 56.87 79.27
N ASP A 2 -10.18 56.88 77.95
CA ASP A 2 -9.26 56.56 76.84
C ASP A 2 -8.60 55.16 76.81
N ALA A 3 -8.82 54.24 75.86
CA ALA A 3 -8.95 54.22 74.38
C ALA A 3 -7.66 53.79 73.64
N ALA A 4 -7.87 52.93 72.62
CA ALA A 4 -7.05 52.62 71.44
C ALA A 4 -5.79 51.73 71.64
N SER A 5 -5.30 50.93 70.69
CA SER A 5 -5.73 50.41 69.37
C SER A 5 -4.52 49.59 68.81
N THR A 6 -4.79 48.51 68.06
CA THR A 6 -4.10 48.00 66.83
C THR A 6 -2.57 47.87 66.78
N THR A 7 -2.06 46.74 66.25
CA THR A 7 -1.10 46.64 65.10
C THR A 7 -0.36 45.27 65.02
N GLU A 8 -0.59 44.60 63.88
CA GLU A 8 0.27 43.74 63.03
C GLU A 8 0.78 42.32 63.40
N GLU A 9 0.64 41.48 62.36
CA GLU A 9 1.26 40.19 61.99
C GLU A 9 2.81 40.32 61.74
N PRO A 10 3.65 39.31 61.35
CA PRO A 10 3.37 38.10 60.51
C PRO A 10 4.27 36.82 60.74
N LEU A 11 4.11 35.83 59.83
CA LEU A 11 5.08 34.86 59.25
C LEU A 11 5.10 33.37 59.67
N ASP A 12 4.47 32.57 58.80
CA ASP A 12 5.01 31.50 57.95
C ASP A 12 5.56 30.18 58.51
N GLU A 13 4.80 29.13 58.16
CA GLU A 13 4.99 27.70 58.41
C GLU A 13 5.93 27.06 57.36
N VAL A 14 7.02 26.47 57.84
CA VAL A 14 7.92 25.59 57.08
C VAL A 14 7.34 24.17 57.09
N THR A 15 7.05 23.59 55.92
CA THR A 15 7.12 22.12 55.76
C THR A 15 7.61 21.76 54.36
N ALA A 16 8.88 21.37 54.27
CA ALA A 16 9.44 20.67 53.12
C ALA A 16 9.24 19.16 53.29
N SER A 17 8.69 18.50 52.26
CA SER A 17 9.03 17.11 51.89
C SER A 17 8.44 16.77 50.53
N THR A 18 9.29 16.79 49.50
CA THR A 18 9.00 16.38 48.13
C THR A 18 9.25 14.87 47.97
N PRO A 19 8.30 14.07 47.46
CA PRO A 19 8.62 12.78 46.86
C PRO A 19 8.87 12.94 45.34
N VAL A 20 10.10 12.65 44.91
CA VAL A 20 10.42 12.35 43.51
C VAL A 20 9.91 10.95 43.20
N SER A 21 8.87 10.84 42.37
CA SER A 21 8.72 9.81 41.33
C SER A 21 7.34 9.94 40.70
N GLY A 22 7.26 10.76 39.68
CA GLY A 22 6.07 10.87 38.85
C GLY A 22 6.53 11.06 37.41
N VAL A 23 6.78 9.96 36.70
CA VAL A 23 6.65 10.02 35.24
C VAL A 23 5.17 10.32 35.02
N THR A 24 4.84 11.60 34.90
CA THR A 24 3.47 12.05 34.77
C THR A 24 2.85 11.42 33.53
N ALA A 25 1.56 11.10 33.59
CA ALA A 25 0.82 10.63 32.44
C ALA A 25 1.05 11.54 31.22
N ALA A 26 1.25 12.85 31.44
CA ALA A 26 1.63 13.82 30.42
C ALA A 26 2.95 13.49 29.69
N THR A 27 3.97 13.00 30.39
CA THR A 27 5.26 12.62 29.79
C THR A 27 5.14 11.35 28.95
N VAL A 28 4.37 10.37 29.42
CA VAL A 28 4.08 9.15 28.67
C VAL A 28 3.22 9.46 27.45
N ILE A 29 2.22 10.34 27.58
CA ILE A 29 1.38 10.82 26.47
C ILE A 29 2.22 11.60 25.46
N ALA A 30 3.16 12.44 25.90
CA ALA A 30 4.07 13.17 25.03
C ALA A 30 5.02 12.21 24.28
N LEU A 31 5.53 11.17 24.93
CA LEU A 31 6.36 10.14 24.29
C LEU A 31 5.56 9.25 23.32
N ILE A 32 4.31 8.92 23.64
CA ILE A 32 3.40 8.20 22.73
C ILE A 32 3.06 9.08 21.53
N SER A 33 2.81 10.37 21.74
CA SER A 33 2.52 11.35 20.68
C SER A 33 3.75 11.63 19.80
N ALA A 34 4.95 11.62 20.39
CA ALA A 34 6.21 11.73 19.65
C ALA A 34 6.54 10.45 18.86
N ARG A 35 6.05 9.28 19.32
CA ARG A 35 6.20 8.00 18.60
C ARG A 35 5.20 7.84 17.46
N THR A 36 4.01 8.43 17.57
CA THR A 36 2.96 8.38 16.54
C THR A 36 3.18 9.37 15.38
N THR A 37 4.12 10.33 15.50
CA THR A 37 4.49 11.23 14.39
C THR A 37 5.55 10.68 13.44
N GLN A 38 6.09 9.47 13.69
CA GLN A 38 6.80 8.72 12.64
C GLN A 38 5.81 8.19 11.60
N THR A 39 5.24 9.11 10.83
CA THR A 39 4.55 8.76 9.60
C THR A 39 5.60 8.17 8.66
N LYS A 40 5.41 6.91 8.27
CA LYS A 40 6.20 6.23 7.26
C LYS A 40 6.15 7.09 5.99
N GLN A 41 7.23 7.82 5.70
CA GLN A 41 7.34 8.70 4.54
C GLN A 41 7.05 7.88 3.28
N TYR A 42 5.85 8.07 2.71
CA TYR A 42 5.48 7.41 1.47
C TYR A 42 6.33 7.99 0.35
N ARG A 43 7.03 7.13 -0.40
CA ARG A 43 7.81 7.59 -1.56
C ARG A 43 6.86 8.26 -2.54
N LYS A 44 7.09 9.55 -2.85
CA LYS A 44 6.33 10.25 -3.89
C LYS A 44 6.56 9.55 -5.23
N HIS A 45 5.47 9.17 -5.90
CA HIS A 45 5.52 8.68 -7.26
C HIS A 45 5.40 9.85 -8.21
N TYR A 46 6.39 9.98 -9.10
CA TYR A 46 6.43 11.04 -10.12
C TYR A 46 5.99 10.48 -11.46
N SER A 47 5.03 11.15 -12.10
CA SER A 47 4.61 10.79 -13.47
C SER A 47 5.73 11.09 -14.48
N THR A 48 5.70 10.46 -15.65
CA THR A 48 6.72 10.68 -16.69
C THR A 48 6.68 12.13 -17.21
N ASN A 49 5.49 12.72 -17.29
CA ASN A 49 5.24 14.11 -17.68
C ASN A 49 5.74 15.08 -16.61
N GLU A 50 5.53 14.79 -15.33
CA GLU A 50 6.10 15.57 -14.23
C GLU A 50 7.63 15.54 -14.28
N LYS A 51 8.23 14.36 -14.47
CA LYS A 51 9.68 14.24 -14.68
C LYS A 51 10.16 15.08 -15.87
N ARG A 52 9.47 15.04 -17.01
CA ARG A 52 9.81 15.83 -18.21
C ARG A 52 9.66 17.33 -17.99
N ALA A 53 8.63 17.76 -17.26
CA ALA A 53 8.39 19.16 -16.97
C ALA A 53 9.49 19.70 -16.06
N VAL A 54 9.82 18.97 -15.00
CA VAL A 54 10.92 19.29 -14.09
C VAL A 54 12.25 19.31 -14.83
N LEU A 55 12.57 18.30 -15.65
CA LEU A 55 13.82 18.25 -16.41
C LEU A 55 13.98 19.41 -17.40
N ARG A 56 12.89 19.84 -18.05
CA ARG A 56 12.89 21.04 -18.92
C ARG A 56 13.09 22.33 -18.12
N ALA A 57 12.45 22.45 -16.97
CA ALA A 57 12.53 23.65 -16.14
C ALA A 57 13.90 23.85 -15.47
N ILE A 58 14.68 22.77 -15.29
CA ILE A 58 15.99 22.81 -14.61
C ILE A 58 17.16 22.72 -15.59
N GLU A 59 16.90 22.86 -16.88
CA GLU A 59 17.93 22.91 -17.92
C GLU A 59 18.85 24.13 -17.65
N GLY A 60 20.15 23.88 -17.50
CA GLY A 60 21.12 24.90 -17.11
C GLY A 60 21.21 25.23 -15.61
N MET A 61 20.33 24.70 -14.75
CA MET A 61 20.39 24.91 -13.30
C MET A 61 21.30 23.91 -12.57
N GLY A 62 21.95 24.35 -11.49
CA GLY A 62 22.67 23.46 -10.58
C GLY A 62 21.72 22.56 -9.76
N GLU A 63 22.17 21.38 -9.32
CA GLU A 63 21.31 20.39 -8.64
C GLU A 63 20.61 20.94 -7.38
N ARG A 64 21.33 21.70 -6.55
CA ARG A 64 20.80 22.29 -5.31
C ARG A 64 19.78 23.39 -5.60
N GLU A 65 20.00 24.14 -6.67
CA GLU A 65 19.11 25.21 -7.11
C GLU A 65 17.82 24.62 -7.69
N ALA A 66 17.96 23.63 -8.57
CA ALA A 66 16.86 22.86 -9.15
C ALA A 66 15.97 22.22 -8.07
N SER A 67 16.56 21.65 -7.01
CA SER A 67 15.81 21.05 -5.91
C SER A 67 14.97 22.06 -5.13
N ARG A 68 15.50 23.28 -4.91
CA ARG A 68 14.78 24.36 -4.23
C ARG A 68 13.64 24.89 -5.08
N THR A 69 13.87 25.07 -6.38
CA THR A 69 12.89 25.65 -7.31
C THR A 69 11.74 24.70 -7.64
N GLN A 70 12.00 23.40 -7.74
CA GLN A 70 11.02 22.38 -8.16
C GLN A 70 10.48 21.54 -7.00
N GLU A 71 10.87 21.86 -5.75
CA GLU A 71 10.53 21.10 -4.53
C GLU A 71 10.75 19.57 -4.66
N THR A 72 11.67 19.17 -5.54
CA THR A 72 11.97 17.78 -5.84
C THR A 72 13.27 17.41 -5.14
N PRO A 73 13.34 16.28 -4.41
CA PRO A 73 14.56 15.88 -3.70
C PRO A 73 15.75 15.76 -4.66
N CYS A 74 16.92 16.24 -4.24
CA CYS A 74 18.16 16.17 -5.04
C CYS A 74 18.44 14.75 -5.57
N TRP A 75 18.15 13.71 -4.79
CA TRP A 75 18.38 12.32 -5.20
C TRP A 75 17.51 11.92 -6.40
N ALA A 76 16.26 12.39 -6.48
CA ALA A 76 15.35 12.08 -7.57
C ALA A 76 15.79 12.79 -8.86
N LEU A 77 16.17 14.06 -8.75
CA LEU A 77 16.74 14.82 -9.87
C LEU A 77 18.01 14.17 -10.42
N LYS A 78 18.90 13.73 -9.52
CA LYS A 78 20.14 13.04 -9.88
C LYS A 78 19.86 11.71 -10.60
N ASP A 79 18.86 10.96 -10.15
CA ASP A 79 18.45 9.71 -10.79
C ASP A 79 17.90 9.96 -12.20
N TRP A 80 17.02 10.95 -12.37
CA TRP A 80 16.43 11.27 -13.67
C TRP A 80 17.45 11.81 -14.68
N ARG A 81 18.44 12.58 -14.21
CA ARG A 81 19.55 13.08 -15.05
C ARG A 81 20.48 11.98 -15.56
N LYS A 82 20.49 10.78 -14.97
CA LYS A 82 21.28 9.65 -15.49
C LYS A 82 20.66 9.04 -16.74
N SER A 83 19.34 9.13 -16.90
CA SER A 83 18.63 8.55 -18.03
C SER A 83 17.57 9.52 -18.59
N PRO A 84 17.98 10.71 -19.08
CA PRO A 84 17.04 11.67 -19.66
C PRO A 84 16.39 11.09 -20.92
N GLU A 85 17.15 10.39 -21.75
CA GLU A 85 16.66 9.80 -23.00
C GLU A 85 15.56 8.76 -22.80
N SER A 86 15.61 7.96 -21.71
CA SER A 86 14.55 7.00 -21.42
C SER A 86 13.26 7.69 -20.95
N ILE A 87 13.40 8.82 -20.25
CA ILE A 87 12.27 9.64 -19.78
C ILE A 87 11.63 10.39 -20.96
N PHE A 88 12.42 11.00 -21.83
CA PHE A 88 11.92 11.73 -23.01
C PHE A 88 11.45 10.79 -24.12
N GLY A 89 12.16 9.68 -24.37
CA GLY A 89 11.86 8.69 -25.41
C GLY A 89 10.67 7.77 -25.11
N TYR A 90 10.13 7.75 -23.88
CA TYR A 90 8.96 6.93 -23.55
C TYR A 90 7.69 7.38 -24.31
N THR A 91 7.26 6.61 -25.31
CA THR A 91 6.06 6.90 -26.13
C THR A 91 4.77 6.27 -25.57
N GLY A 92 4.85 5.49 -24.48
CA GLY A 92 3.68 4.84 -23.89
C GLY A 92 2.75 5.79 -23.13
N SER A 93 1.53 5.33 -22.83
CA SER A 93 0.62 6.10 -21.97
C SER A 93 1.09 6.07 -20.51
N GLU A 94 0.97 7.19 -19.80
CA GLU A 94 1.31 7.26 -18.37
C GLU A 94 0.40 6.38 -17.51
N LYS A 95 -0.86 6.22 -17.94
CA LYS A 95 -1.84 5.33 -17.34
C LYS A 95 -1.42 3.86 -17.45
N THR A 96 -0.54 3.53 -18.39
CA THR A 96 0.02 2.19 -18.59
C THR A 96 1.21 1.92 -17.66
N MET A 97 2.00 2.93 -17.24
CA MET A 97 3.16 2.71 -16.36
C MET A 97 2.76 2.31 -14.94
N VAL A 98 1.69 2.90 -14.40
CA VAL A 98 1.16 2.47 -13.10
C VAL A 98 0.65 1.03 -13.22
N ARG A 99 0.05 0.69 -14.36
CA ARG A 99 -0.48 -0.64 -14.70
C ARG A 99 0.57 -1.50 -15.39
N THR A 100 1.77 -1.65 -14.84
CA THR A 100 2.53 -2.87 -15.17
C THR A 100 1.82 -3.99 -14.44
N PRO A 101 0.94 -4.78 -15.10
CA PRO A 101 0.30 -5.87 -14.41
C PRO A 101 1.44 -6.80 -14.02
N GLY A 102 1.52 -7.20 -12.75
CA GLY A 102 2.45 -8.24 -12.35
C GLY A 102 2.40 -9.41 -13.33
N ARG A 103 3.54 -10.09 -13.53
CA ARG A 103 3.66 -11.23 -14.45
C ARG A 103 2.44 -12.13 -14.29
N HIS A 104 1.62 -12.21 -15.33
CA HIS A 104 0.37 -12.93 -15.25
C HIS A 104 0.69 -14.41 -15.13
N GLU A 105 0.14 -15.07 -14.12
CA GLU A 105 0.10 -16.53 -14.06
C GLU A 105 -0.76 -16.98 -15.25
N VAL A 106 -0.09 -17.42 -16.33
CA VAL A 106 -0.73 -17.96 -17.52
C VAL A 106 -1.29 -19.31 -17.12
N ILE A 107 -2.62 -19.40 -17.06
CA ILE A 107 -3.30 -20.69 -17.03
C ILE A 107 -3.18 -21.26 -18.44
N PRO A 108 -2.43 -22.36 -18.67
CA PRO A 108 -2.16 -22.87 -20.01
C PRO A 108 -3.43 -23.33 -20.74
N PHE A 109 -4.49 -23.66 -19.99
CA PHE A 109 -5.79 -24.12 -20.46
C PHE A 109 -6.90 -23.05 -20.32
N GLY A 110 -6.55 -21.77 -20.43
CA GLY A 110 -7.50 -20.67 -20.23
C GLY A 110 -8.77 -20.77 -21.10
N ILE A 111 -8.66 -21.26 -22.35
CA ILE A 111 -9.81 -21.38 -23.26
C ILE A 111 -10.83 -22.40 -22.74
N GLU A 112 -10.36 -23.58 -22.32
CA GLU A 112 -11.21 -24.65 -21.81
C GLU A 112 -11.90 -24.24 -20.50
N LEU A 113 -11.15 -23.57 -19.62
CA LEU A 113 -11.72 -22.99 -18.39
C LEU A 113 -12.80 -21.94 -18.69
N ILE A 114 -12.64 -21.11 -19.72
CA ILE A 114 -13.66 -20.13 -20.13
C ILE A 114 -14.91 -20.83 -20.66
N THR A 115 -14.75 -21.90 -21.44
CA THR A 115 -15.88 -22.70 -21.94
C THR A 115 -16.66 -23.30 -20.78
N PHE A 116 -15.97 -23.96 -19.85
CA PHE A 116 -16.55 -24.48 -18.61
C PHE A 116 -17.32 -23.39 -17.85
N MET A 117 -16.71 -22.22 -17.63
CA MET A 117 -17.36 -21.11 -16.93
C MET A 117 -18.64 -20.62 -17.62
N LYS A 118 -18.66 -20.60 -18.96
CA LYS A 118 -19.82 -20.19 -19.75
C LYS A 118 -20.93 -21.25 -19.68
N ASP A 119 -20.58 -22.52 -19.74
CA ASP A 119 -21.54 -23.62 -19.69
C ASP A 119 -22.15 -23.74 -18.28
N THR A 120 -21.35 -23.64 -17.21
CA THR A 120 -21.87 -23.56 -15.83
C THR A 120 -22.86 -22.40 -15.65
N ARG A 121 -22.61 -21.26 -16.30
CA ARG A 121 -23.54 -20.12 -16.28
C ARG A 121 -24.82 -20.35 -17.08
N ARG A 122 -24.78 -21.15 -18.15
CA ARG A 122 -25.96 -21.51 -18.94
C ARG A 122 -26.88 -22.46 -18.17
N ASP A 123 -26.30 -23.36 -17.39
CA ASP A 123 -27.04 -24.32 -16.55
C ASP A 123 -27.64 -23.68 -15.28
N SER A 124 -27.64 -22.34 -15.19
CA SER A 124 -28.14 -21.53 -14.07
C SER A 124 -27.44 -21.79 -12.73
N GLU A 125 -26.34 -22.53 -12.72
CA GLU A 125 -25.52 -22.66 -11.52
C GLU A 125 -24.69 -21.39 -11.34
N VAL A 126 -24.74 -20.90 -10.11
CA VAL A 126 -23.94 -19.78 -9.67
C VAL A 126 -22.46 -20.17 -9.77
N LEU A 127 -21.72 -19.56 -10.72
CA LEU A 127 -20.29 -19.83 -10.93
C LEU A 127 -19.47 -19.52 -9.67
N LYS A 128 -19.06 -20.57 -8.96
CA LYS A 128 -18.20 -20.50 -7.77
C LYS A 128 -16.77 -20.85 -8.13
N VAL A 129 -15.81 -20.16 -7.55
CA VAL A 129 -14.38 -20.46 -7.75
C VAL A 129 -14.01 -21.86 -7.27
N LYS A 130 -14.73 -22.42 -6.30
CA LYS A 130 -14.54 -23.81 -5.88
C LYS A 130 -14.89 -24.80 -7.00
N THR A 131 -15.94 -24.53 -7.76
CA THR A 131 -16.34 -25.36 -8.91
C THR A 131 -15.29 -25.28 -10.02
N MET A 132 -14.70 -24.10 -10.25
CA MET A 132 -13.55 -23.94 -11.15
C MET A 132 -12.32 -24.73 -10.64
N ALA A 133 -12.06 -24.73 -9.33
CA ALA A 133 -10.93 -25.47 -8.75
C ALA A 133 -11.12 -27.00 -8.86
N ILE A 134 -12.36 -27.49 -8.76
CA ILE A 134 -12.73 -28.88 -8.99
C ILE A 134 -12.43 -29.26 -10.44
N PHE A 135 -12.90 -28.48 -11.41
CA PHE A 135 -12.61 -28.68 -12.83
C PHE A 135 -11.10 -28.73 -13.11
N VAL A 136 -10.33 -27.80 -12.52
CA VAL A 136 -8.85 -27.80 -12.68
C VAL A 136 -8.19 -29.04 -12.10
N ARG A 137 -8.66 -29.50 -10.93
CA ARG A 137 -8.14 -30.72 -10.31
C ARG A 137 -8.46 -31.95 -11.14
N ASP A 138 -9.66 -32.02 -11.71
CA ASP A 138 -10.14 -33.22 -12.39
C ASP A 138 -9.54 -33.34 -13.81
N GLU A 139 -9.43 -32.24 -14.55
CA GLU A 139 -8.93 -32.24 -15.93
C GLU A 139 -7.44 -31.90 -16.06
N TYR A 140 -6.86 -31.15 -15.12
CA TYR A 140 -5.47 -30.69 -15.17
C TYR A 140 -4.70 -30.99 -13.88
N HIS A 141 -4.83 -32.23 -13.41
CA HIS A 141 -4.14 -32.71 -12.21
C HIS A 141 -2.62 -32.52 -12.28
N GLU A 142 -1.97 -32.92 -13.39
CA GLU A 142 -0.51 -32.81 -13.55
C GLU A 142 -0.03 -31.35 -13.46
N TRP A 143 -0.78 -30.42 -14.05
CA TRP A 143 -0.48 -29.00 -13.93
C TRP A 143 -0.67 -28.51 -12.50
N LEU A 144 -1.73 -28.96 -11.82
CA LEU A 144 -2.00 -28.60 -10.44
C LEU A 144 -0.90 -29.11 -9.49
N GLU A 145 -0.39 -30.32 -9.70
CA GLU A 145 0.74 -30.88 -8.95
C GLU A 145 1.98 -30.00 -9.08
N GLY A 146 2.40 -29.67 -10.31
CA GLY A 146 3.53 -28.77 -10.54
C GLY A 146 3.30 -27.35 -9.98
N TYR A 147 2.05 -26.88 -9.97
CA TYR A 147 1.68 -25.59 -9.38
C TYR A 147 1.76 -25.58 -7.83
N VAL A 148 1.59 -26.74 -7.19
CA VAL A 148 1.67 -26.90 -5.73
C VAL A 148 3.10 -27.23 -5.28
N GLU A 149 3.89 -27.93 -6.11
CA GLU A 149 5.25 -28.42 -5.80
C GLU A 149 6.22 -27.34 -5.29
N GLY A 150 6.07 -26.10 -5.76
CA GLY A 150 6.90 -24.97 -5.33
C GLY A 150 6.43 -24.23 -4.06
N LYS A 151 5.35 -24.68 -3.41
CA LYS A 151 4.72 -23.95 -2.30
C LYS A 151 4.95 -24.64 -0.97
N LYS A 152 5.23 -23.82 0.05
CA LYS A 152 5.58 -24.28 1.39
C LYS A 152 4.46 -25.07 2.09
N ASP A 153 3.21 -24.61 1.91
CA ASP A 153 2.03 -25.16 2.60
C ASP A 153 0.90 -25.43 1.62
N THR A 154 0.23 -26.58 1.76
CA THR A 154 -0.90 -27.00 0.92
C THR A 154 -2.11 -26.07 1.06
N ILE A 155 -2.36 -25.55 2.26
CA ILE A 155 -3.44 -24.58 2.53
C ILE A 155 -3.17 -23.28 1.74
N ILE A 156 -1.94 -22.76 1.81
CA ILE A 156 -1.53 -21.55 1.07
C ILE A 156 -1.57 -21.82 -0.44
N ALA A 157 -1.20 -23.02 -0.88
CA ALA A 157 -1.28 -23.44 -2.27
C ALA A 157 -2.71 -23.42 -2.81
N TYR A 158 -3.64 -23.97 -2.03
CA TYR A 158 -5.06 -23.95 -2.37
C TYR A 158 -5.64 -22.52 -2.34
N GLU A 159 -5.34 -21.71 -1.33
CA GLU A 159 -5.82 -20.33 -1.30
C GLU A 159 -5.28 -19.49 -2.47
N SER A 160 -4.00 -19.66 -2.83
CA SER A 160 -3.40 -18.99 -3.99
C SER A 160 -4.01 -19.46 -5.31
N LEU A 161 -4.39 -20.75 -5.43
CA LEU A 161 -5.19 -21.24 -6.56
C LEU A 161 -6.54 -20.53 -6.65
N LEU A 162 -7.28 -20.43 -5.54
CA LEU A 162 -8.57 -19.73 -5.53
C LEU A 162 -8.41 -18.24 -5.91
N ARG A 163 -7.33 -17.59 -5.46
CA ARG A 163 -7.01 -16.20 -5.84
C ARG A 163 -6.72 -16.07 -7.35
N LEU A 164 -5.96 -17.02 -7.92
CA LEU A 164 -5.70 -17.09 -9.36
C LEU A 164 -6.99 -17.20 -10.17
N LEU A 165 -7.86 -18.15 -9.81
CA LEU A 165 -9.13 -18.40 -10.50
C LEU A 165 -10.11 -17.23 -10.38
N ARG A 166 -10.17 -16.54 -9.23
CA ARG A 166 -10.95 -15.29 -9.07
C ARG A 166 -10.47 -14.19 -10.00
N ARG A 167 -9.15 -14.01 -10.09
CA ARG A 167 -8.54 -13.00 -10.98
C ARG A 167 -8.75 -13.34 -12.45
N PHE A 168 -8.74 -14.63 -12.78
CA PHE A 168 -9.03 -15.10 -14.13
C PHE A 168 -10.49 -14.81 -14.49
N SER A 169 -11.43 -15.16 -13.61
CA SER A 169 -12.86 -14.97 -13.87
C SER A 169 -13.25 -13.50 -13.99
N TYR A 170 -12.68 -12.64 -13.15
CA TYR A 170 -12.86 -11.18 -13.24
C TYR A 170 -12.39 -10.61 -14.58
N ARG A 171 -11.23 -11.04 -15.07
CA ARG A 171 -10.68 -10.60 -16.37
C ARG A 171 -11.58 -10.97 -17.55
N HIS A 172 -12.31 -12.08 -17.45
CA HIS A 172 -13.21 -12.56 -18.50
C HIS A 172 -14.68 -12.12 -18.29
N GLY A 173 -14.93 -11.15 -17.40
CA GLY A 173 -16.27 -10.57 -17.20
C GLY A 173 -17.24 -11.48 -16.43
N MET A 174 -16.73 -12.47 -15.71
CA MET A 174 -17.52 -13.44 -14.96
C MET A 174 -17.15 -13.43 -13.48
N PRO A 175 -17.54 -12.40 -12.71
CA PRO A 175 -17.25 -12.37 -11.28
C PRO A 175 -17.90 -13.58 -10.57
N ASP A 176 -17.17 -14.17 -9.62
CA ASP A 176 -17.72 -15.13 -8.67
C ASP A 176 -18.76 -14.40 -7.80
N SER A 177 -19.93 -14.99 -7.64
CA SER A 177 -21.05 -14.42 -6.88
C SER A 177 -20.86 -14.52 -5.36
N GLY A 178 -19.91 -15.33 -4.89
CA GLY A 178 -19.71 -15.63 -3.48
C GLY A 178 -18.53 -14.86 -2.88
N ARG A 179 -18.84 -13.76 -2.17
CA ARG A 179 -17.92 -12.83 -1.49
C ARG A 179 -17.17 -11.86 -2.41
N ILE A 180 -17.66 -10.62 -2.42
CA ILE A 180 -16.80 -9.44 -2.44
C ILE A 180 -16.60 -9.03 -0.97
N PRO A 181 -15.39 -9.17 -0.38
CA PRO A 181 -15.03 -8.39 0.80
C PRO A 181 -13.88 -7.45 0.45
N LEU A 182 -14.23 -6.16 0.38
CA LEU A 182 -13.52 -5.04 1.01
C LEU A 182 -12.00 -5.23 1.18
N ASP A 183 -11.27 -5.24 0.08
CA ASP A 183 -10.13 -4.34 -0.03
C ASP A 183 -9.91 -3.96 -1.50
N LEU A 184 -10.69 -2.97 -1.92
CA LEU A 184 -10.49 -2.27 -3.19
C LEU A 184 -9.18 -1.44 -3.21
N ASN A 185 -8.35 -1.43 -2.16
CA ASN A 185 -6.98 -0.89 -2.23
C ASN A 185 -5.95 -1.89 -2.75
N SER A 186 -6.35 -3.13 -3.00
CA SER A 186 -5.55 -4.11 -3.76
C SER A 186 -5.91 -4.10 -5.25
N CYS A 187 -6.21 -2.93 -5.79
CA CYS A 187 -6.31 -2.70 -7.23
C CYS A 187 -4.91 -2.57 -7.85
N TRP A 188 -3.96 -3.45 -7.47
CA TRP A 188 -2.59 -3.53 -7.96
C TRP A 188 -2.06 -4.96 -7.82
#